data_AF-A0A7V9QK65-F1
#
_entry.id   AF-A0A7V9QK65-F1
#
_cell.length_a   1.000
_cell.length_b   1.000
_cell.length_c   1.000
_cell.angle_alpha   90.00
_cell.angle_beta   90.00
_cell.angle_gamma   90.00
#
_symmetry.space_group_name_H-M   'P 1'
#
loop_
_entity.id
_entity.type
_entity.pdbx_description
1 polymer ?
#
loop_
_entity_poly.entity_id
_entity_poly.type
_entity_poly.pdbx_seq_one_letter_code
_entity_poly.pdbx_strand_id
1 'polypeptide(L)'
;MKKIAIFALASLAAIALLGWILAFAFPTPADRHALVVSGGIAFVVQLISFIVARAWAATNVVAGWGLGMLLRFGVLAIYALVFVKVLGLPMSAALVSLAAFFFVSTLFEPVLLKS
;
A
#
# COMPACT_ATOMS: atom_id res chain seq x y z
N MET A 1 -6.12 10.60 16.40
CA MET A 1 -7.22 9.97 15.64
C MET A 1 -7.48 10.65 14.29
N LYS A 2 -7.73 11.97 14.25
CA LYS A 2 -8.06 12.70 12.99
C LYS A 2 -7.08 12.44 11.82
N LYS A 3 -5.76 12.51 12.05
CA LYS A 3 -4.75 12.28 10.99
C LYS A 3 -4.75 10.85 10.45
N ILE A 4 -4.99 9.86 11.31
CA ILE A 4 -5.09 8.45 10.90
C ILE A 4 -6.34 8.26 10.02
N ALA A 5 -7.47 8.88 10.38
CA ALA A 5 -8.68 8.82 9.58
C ALA A 5 -8.51 9.51 8.21
N ILE A 6 -7.85 10.67 8.16
CA ILE A 6 -7.53 11.35 6.89
C ILE A 6 -6.63 10.48 6.02
N PHE A 7 -5.57 9.91 6.61
CA PHE A 7 -4.67 9.01 5.89
C PHE A 7 -5.38 7.76 5.38
N ALA A 8 -6.27 7.18 6.19
CA ALA A 8 -7.08 6.04 5.79
C ALA A 8 -7.97 6.37 4.58
N LEU A 9 -8.68 7.50 4.62
CA LEU A 9 -9.53 7.93 3.52
C LEU A 9 -8.72 8.23 2.25
N ALA A 10 -7.58 8.92 2.37
CA ALA A 10 -6.70 9.21 1.25
C ALA A 10 -6.13 7.92 0.63
N SER A 11 -5.68 6.99 1.46
CA SER A 11 -5.16 5.69 1.03
C SER A 11 -6.24 4.86 0.34
N LEU A 12 -7.45 4.80 0.91
CA LEU A 12 -8.57 4.08 0.31
C LEU A 12 -8.97 4.67 -1.04
N ALA A 13 -9.05 6.01 -1.13
CA ALA A 13 -9.36 6.70 -2.38
C ALA A 13 -8.28 6.44 -3.44
N ALA A 14 -7.01 6.50 -3.06
CA ALA A 14 -5.89 6.22 -3.97
C ALA A 14 -5.90 4.77 -4.46
N ILE A 15 -6.11 3.80 -3.57
CA ILE A 15 -6.20 2.37 -3.93
C ILE A 15 -7.39 2.14 -4.87
N ALA A 16 -8.56 2.72 -4.57
CA ALA A 16 -9.74 2.57 -5.42
C ALA A 16 -9.52 3.17 -6.82
N LEU A 17 -8.98 4.39 -6.88
CA LEU A 17 -8.70 5.07 -8.15
C LEU A 17 -7.65 4.33 -8.98
N LEU A 18 -6.53 3.95 -8.37
CA LEU A 18 -5.46 3.21 -9.05
C LEU A 18 -5.92 1.82 -9.46
N GLY A 19 -6.68 1.13 -8.60
CA GLY A 19 -7.24 -0.18 -8.92
C GLY A 19 -8.18 -0.11 -10.12
N TRP A 20 -9.01 0.94 -10.19
CA TRP A 20 -9.85 1.20 -11.35
C TRP A 20 -9.04 1.47 -12.63
N ILE A 21 -7.97 2.28 -12.54
CA ILE A 21 -7.08 2.55 -13.69
C ILE A 21 -6.36 1.27 -14.14
N LEU A 22 -5.82 0.49 -13.21
CA LEU A 22 -5.09 -0.74 -13.50
C LEU A 22 -6.01 -1.83 -14.08
N ALA A 23 -7.31 -1.81 -13.78
CA ALA A 23 -8.27 -2.75 -14.35
C ALA A 23 -8.41 -2.62 -15.88
N PHE A 24 -8.02 -1.48 -16.47
CA PHE A 24 -7.92 -1.34 -17.94
C PHE A 24 -6.70 -2.07 -18.52
N ALA A 25 -5.58 -2.10 -17.78
CA ALA A 25 -4.36 -2.81 -18.18
C ALA A 25 -4.43 -4.32 -17.88
N PHE A 26 -5.20 -4.70 -16.88
CA PHE A 26 -5.37 -6.08 -16.44
C PHE A 26 -6.87 -6.48 -16.45
N PRO A 27 -7.44 -6.78 -17.62
CA PRO A 27 -8.89 -6.87 -17.79
C PRO A 27 -9.52 -8.19 -17.31
N THR A 28 -8.72 -9.24 -17.11
CA THR A 28 -9.26 -10.59 -16.85
C THR A 28 -9.87 -10.70 -15.45
N PRO A 29 -10.79 -11.65 -15.22
CA PRO A 29 -11.34 -11.89 -13.88
C PRO A 29 -10.28 -12.24 -12.84
N ALA A 30 -9.27 -13.04 -13.22
CA ALA A 30 -8.16 -13.42 -12.35
C ALA A 30 -7.31 -12.19 -11.97
N ASP A 31 -7.10 -11.28 -12.90
CA ASP A 31 -6.40 -10.03 -12.62
C ASP A 31 -7.19 -9.15 -11.66
N ARG A 32 -8.50 -8.96 -11.90
CA ARG A 32 -9.36 -8.17 -11.01
C ARG A 32 -9.32 -8.69 -9.58
N HIS A 33 -9.33 -10.02 -9.42
CA HIS A 33 -9.15 -10.64 -8.11
C HIS A 33 -7.79 -10.28 -7.49
N ALA A 34 -6.70 -10.34 -8.26
CA ALA A 34 -5.38 -9.92 -7.78
C ALA A 34 -5.32 -8.44 -7.39
N LEU A 35 -5.97 -7.54 -8.14
CA LEU A 35 -6.07 -6.12 -7.82
C LEU A 35 -6.82 -5.89 -6.50
N VAL A 36 -7.93 -6.58 -6.27
CA VAL A 36 -8.72 -6.47 -5.03
C VAL A 36 -7.94 -7.00 -3.83
N VAL A 37 -7.32 -8.18 -3.95
CA VAL A 37 -6.50 -8.76 -2.88
C VAL A 37 -5.32 -7.84 -2.56
N SER A 38 -4.62 -7.35 -3.58
CA SER A 38 -3.51 -6.40 -3.41
C SER A 38 -3.96 -5.10 -2.77
N GLY A 39 -5.14 -4.59 -3.14
CA GLY A 39 -5.72 -3.38 -2.55
C GLY A 39 -6.04 -3.55 -1.07
N GLY A 40 -6.61 -4.69 -0.69
CA GLY A 40 -6.88 -5.00 0.73
C GLY A 40 -5.61 -5.06 1.56
N ILE A 41 -4.59 -5.77 1.06
CA ILE A 41 -3.27 -5.87 1.73
C ILE A 41 -2.62 -4.49 1.82
N ALA A 42 -2.63 -3.73 0.72
CA ALA A 42 -2.07 -2.39 0.67
C ALA A 42 -2.68 -1.48 1.72
N PHE A 43 -4.02 -1.50 1.83
CA PHE A 43 -4.74 -0.66 2.79
C PHE A 43 -4.33 -0.97 4.24
N VAL A 44 -4.35 -2.24 4.63
CA VAL A 44 -3.96 -2.66 5.99
C VAL A 44 -2.52 -2.26 6.30
N VAL A 45 -1.60 -2.54 5.37
CA VAL A 45 -0.17 -2.30 5.57
C VAL A 45 0.14 -0.82 5.61
N GLN A 46 -0.52 0.01 4.81
CA GLN A 46 -0.34 1.46 4.83
C GLN A 46 -0.80 2.06 6.16
N LEU A 47 -1.92 1.60 6.72
CA LEU A 47 -2.38 2.06 8.03
C LEU A 47 -1.37 1.72 9.13
N ILE A 48 -0.87 0.48 9.14
CA ILE A 48 0.16 0.04 10.09
C ILE A 48 1.44 0.86 9.89
N SER A 49 1.88 1.02 8.65
CA SER A 49 3.07 1.79 8.29
C SER A 49 2.98 3.23 8.77
N PHE A 50 1.84 3.89 8.56
CA PHE A 50 1.63 5.27 8.98
C PHE A 50 1.60 5.41 10.51
N ILE A 51 1.01 4.45 11.23
CA ILE A 51 1.02 4.42 12.69
C ILE A 51 2.46 4.32 13.21
N VAL A 52 3.25 3.39 12.66
CA VAL A 52 4.66 3.22 13.01
C VAL A 52 5.46 4.46 12.66
N ALA A 53 5.35 4.97 11.43
CA ALA A 53 6.06 6.15 10.98
C ALA A 53 5.78 7.36 11.87
N ARG A 54 4.52 7.56 12.25
CA ARG A 54 4.11 8.67 13.12
C ARG A 54 4.66 8.56 14.55
N ALA A 55 4.81 7.35 15.09
CA ALA A 55 5.40 7.15 16.41
C ALA A 55 6.87 7.61 16.44
N TRP A 56 7.60 7.44 15.34
CA TRP A 56 9.01 7.82 15.20
C TRP A 56 9.21 9.24 14.64
N ALA A 57 8.22 9.79 13.95
CA ALA A 57 8.31 11.11 13.33
C ALA A 57 8.44 12.26 14.35
N ALA A 58 8.00 12.06 15.59
CA ALA A 58 8.18 13.03 16.67
C ALA A 58 9.65 13.31 16.99
N THR A 59 10.52 12.31 16.80
CA THR A 59 11.97 12.39 17.05
C THR A 59 12.75 12.55 15.76
N ASN A 60 12.39 11.81 14.71
CA ASN A 60 13.05 11.89 13.41
C ASN A 60 12.09 11.47 12.28
N VAL A 61 11.58 12.46 11.56
CA VAL A 61 10.64 12.28 10.43
C VAL A 61 11.22 11.37 9.34
N VAL A 62 12.52 11.48 9.06
CA VAL A 62 13.20 10.66 8.04
C VAL A 62 13.27 9.20 8.49
N ALA A 63 13.58 8.95 9.76
CA ALA A 63 13.61 7.59 10.31
C ALA A 63 12.22 6.95 10.33
N GLY A 64 11.19 7.69 10.73
CA GLY A 64 9.80 7.19 10.70
C GLY A 64 9.33 6.85 9.29
N TRP A 65 9.60 7.73 8.32
CA TRP A 65 9.28 7.47 6.91
C TRP A 65 10.09 6.28 6.35
N GLY A 66 11.39 6.20 6.66
CA GLY A 66 12.26 5.08 6.28
C GLY A 66 11.77 3.74 6.84
N LEU A 67 11.34 3.68 8.10
CA LEU A 67 10.74 2.48 8.71
C LEU A 67 9.45 2.05 7.98
N GLY A 68 8.59 3.01 7.65
CA GLY A 68 7.40 2.76 6.85
C GLY A 68 7.73 2.20 5.46
N MET A 69 8.83 2.64 4.85
CA MET A 69 9.27 2.13 3.56
C MET A 69 9.83 0.69 3.66
N LEU A 70 10.63 0.42 4.69
CA LEU A 70 11.15 -0.93 4.96
C LEU A 70 10.03 -1.94 5.18
N LEU A 71 8.99 -1.56 5.92
CA LEU A 71 7.81 -2.40 6.14
C LEU A 71 7.13 -2.75 4.80
N ARG A 72 6.94 -1.77 3.92
CA ARG A 72 6.33 -1.98 2.60
C ARG A 72 7.15 -2.89 1.70
N PHE A 73 8.47 -2.68 1.66
CA PHE A 73 9.36 -3.57 0.89
C PHE A 73 9.34 -5.00 1.44
N GLY A 74 9.37 -5.16 2.77
CA GLY A 74 9.24 -6.47 3.40
C GLY A 74 7.93 -7.16 3.05
N VAL A 75 6.81 -6.43 3.11
CA VAL A 75 5.50 -6.96 2.71
C VAL A 75 5.46 -7.30 1.22
N LEU A 76 6.00 -6.45 0.34
CA LEU A 76 6.05 -6.72 -1.09
C LEU A 76 6.86 -8.00 -1.38
N ALA A 77 7.99 -8.20 -0.71
CA ALA A 77 8.79 -9.40 -0.83
C ALA A 77 8.04 -10.65 -0.34
N ILE A 78 7.42 -10.59 0.84
CA ILE A 78 6.61 -11.69 1.39
C ILE A 78 5.43 -12.00 0.46
N TYR A 79 4.77 -10.97 -0.07
CA TYR A 79 3.65 -11.10 -0.99
C TYR A 79 4.08 -11.83 -2.27
N ALA A 80 5.19 -11.41 -2.88
CA ALA A 80 5.74 -12.01 -4.08
C ALA A 80 6.17 -13.48 -3.87
N LEU A 81 6.84 -13.77 -2.77
CA LEU A 81 7.44 -15.09 -2.53
C LEU A 81 6.42 -16.13 -2.03
N VAL A 82 5.41 -15.68 -1.26
CA VAL A 82 4.48 -16.56 -0.55
C VAL A 82 3.06 -16.42 -1.11
N PHE A 83 2.45 -15.24 -0.98
CA PHE A 83 1.02 -15.07 -1.21
C PHE A 83 0.62 -15.23 -2.67
N VAL A 84 1.40 -14.71 -3.63
CA VAL A 84 1.08 -14.86 -5.06
C VAL A 84 0.96 -16.34 -5.44
N LYS A 85 1.87 -17.19 -4.92
CA LYS A 85 1.85 -18.64 -5.18
C LYS A 85 0.72 -19.35 -4.45
N VAL A 86 0.54 -19.06 -3.15
CA VAL A 86 -0.48 -19.71 -2.32
C VAL A 86 -1.90 -19.40 -2.81
N LEU A 87 -2.13 -18.18 -3.29
CA LEU A 87 -3.43 -17.71 -3.76
C LEU A 87 -3.66 -17.89 -5.27
N GLY A 88 -2.68 -18.44 -6.01
CA GLY A 88 -2.77 -18.64 -7.45
C GLY A 88 -3.00 -17.35 -8.25
N LEU A 89 -2.46 -16.22 -7.78
CA LEU A 89 -2.72 -14.91 -8.40
C LEU A 89 -1.84 -14.69 -9.63
N PRO A 90 -2.36 -14.00 -10.67
CA PRO A 90 -1.52 -13.50 -11.76
C PRO A 90 -0.41 -12.59 -11.21
N MET A 91 0.84 -13.05 -11.36
CA MET A 91 2.00 -12.41 -10.72
C MET A 91 2.19 -10.96 -11.16
N SER A 92 1.99 -10.67 -12.45
CA SER A 92 2.12 -9.31 -13.00
C SER A 92 1.10 -8.37 -12.38
N ALA A 93 -0.19 -8.72 -12.43
CA ALA A 93 -1.27 -7.91 -11.86
C ALA A 93 -1.11 -7.71 -10.35
N ALA A 94 -0.75 -8.77 -9.62
CA ALA A 94 -0.55 -8.73 -8.17
C ALA A 94 0.60 -7.80 -7.75
N LEU A 95 1.78 -7.96 -8.35
CA LEU A 95 2.95 -7.18 -7.95
C LEU A 95 2.88 -5.73 -8.41
N VAL A 96 2.43 -5.48 -9.64
CA VAL A 96 2.30 -4.12 -10.19
C VAL A 96 1.27 -3.35 -9.37
N SER A 97 0.11 -3.93 -9.08
CA SER A 97 -0.92 -3.24 -8.30
C SER A 97 -0.47 -2.98 -6.87
N LEU A 98 0.09 -3.97 -6.16
CA LEU A 98 0.57 -3.76 -4.79
C LEU A 98 1.68 -2.69 -4.72
N ALA A 99 2.65 -2.73 -5.63
CA ALA A 99 3.72 -1.74 -5.69
C ALA A 99 3.17 -0.33 -5.99
N ALA A 100 2.25 -0.20 -6.95
CA ALA A 100 1.62 1.08 -7.28
C ALA A 100 0.82 1.65 -6.10
N PHE A 101 0.05 0.81 -5.42
CA PHE A 101 -0.71 1.22 -4.24
C PHE A 101 0.21 1.70 -3.12
N PHE A 102 1.28 0.96 -2.82
CA PHE A 102 2.27 1.41 -1.83
C PHE A 102 2.90 2.73 -2.21
N PHE A 103 3.39 2.85 -3.44
CA PHE A 103 4.07 4.05 -3.89
C PHE A 103 3.21 5.30 -3.74
N VAL A 104 1.99 5.28 -4.28
CA VAL A 104 1.11 6.47 -4.25
C VAL A 104 0.70 6.80 -2.82
N SER A 105 0.38 5.82 -1.99
CA SER A 105 0.01 6.11 -0.60
C SER A 105 1.18 6.65 0.24
N THR A 106 2.41 6.28 -0.08
CA THR A 106 3.61 6.84 0.56
C THR A 106 3.80 8.31 0.23
N LEU A 107 3.30 8.81 -0.91
CA LEU A 107 3.36 10.24 -1.25
C LEU A 107 2.52 11.11 -0.31
N PHE A 108 1.47 10.57 0.30
CA PHE A 108 0.65 11.30 1.27
C PHE A 108 1.30 11.39 2.66
N GLU A 109 2.23 10.49 3.00
CA GLU A 109 2.80 10.38 4.34
C GLU A 109 3.59 11.64 4.77
N PRO A 110 4.53 12.20 3.99
CA PRO A 110 5.31 13.36 4.43
C PRO A 110 4.45 14.58 4.74
N VAL A 111 3.35 14.76 4.00
CA VAL A 111 2.41 15.87 4.20
C VAL A 111 1.70 15.73 5.55
N LEU A 112 1.28 14.51 5.89
CA LEU A 112 0.52 14.22 7.11
C LEU A 112 1.38 14.01 8.35
N LEU A 113 2.67 13.72 8.18
CA LEU A 113 3.65 13.59 9.27
C LEU A 113 4.22 14.94 9.72
N LYS A 114 4.29 15.96 8.84
CA LYS A 114 4.83 17.29 9.15
C LYS A 114 3.81 18.30 9.67
N SER A 115 2.52 18.12 9.35
CA SER A 115 1.40 18.84 10.00
C SER A 115 1.14 18.28 11.39
#